data_AF-A0A1A2PMH4-F1
#
_entry.id   AF-A0A1A2PMH4-F1
#
_cell.length_a   1.000
_cell.length_b   1.000
_cell.length_c   1.000
_cell.angle_alpha   90.00
_cell.angle_beta   90.00
_cell.angle_gamma   90.00
#
_symmetry.space_group_name_H-M   'P 1'
#
loop_
_entity.id
_entity.type
_entity.pdbx_description
1 polymer ?
#
loop_
_entity_poly.entity_id
_entity_poly.type
_entity_poly.pdbx_seq_one_letter_code
_entity_poly.pdbx_strand_id
1 'polypeptide(L)'
;MAVTLCVPPRAGELCAPVRFLLRQDSVVMELTARHRITSVEWDGGEHAVAMVVEITDPQTARPVDVRIDVVAAGAVPADTRATKIGTVTRDGRPYDVIGTYLGVVADEN
;
A
#
# COMPACT_ATOMS: atom_id res chain seq x y z
N MET A 1 2.48 11.29 6.34
CA MET A 1 2.48 11.90 5.00
C MET A 1 1.75 10.92 4.08
N ALA A 2 0.86 11.40 3.21
CA ALA A 2 0.07 10.51 2.37
C ALA A 2 0.82 10.14 1.09
N VAL A 3 0.74 8.88 0.67
CA VAL A 3 1.48 8.33 -0.49
C VAL A 3 0.50 7.75 -1.51
N THR A 4 0.82 7.85 -2.79
CA THR A 4 0.11 7.18 -3.87
C THR A 4 1.11 6.40 -4.72
N LEU A 5 0.73 5.22 -5.19
CA LEU A 5 1.59 4.34 -5.97
C LEU A 5 1.30 4.40 -7.47
N CYS A 6 0.15 4.94 -7.88
CA CYS A 6 -0.26 4.99 -9.29
C CYS A 6 -0.62 6.41 -9.73
N VAL A 7 -1.89 6.83 -9.57
CA VAL A 7 -2.34 8.18 -9.94
C VAL A 7 -2.87 8.91 -8.71
N PRO A 8 -2.44 10.17 -8.45
CA PRO A 8 -2.99 10.95 -7.35
C PRO A 8 -4.49 11.22 -7.57
N PRO A 9 -5.34 11.06 -6.54
CA PRO A 9 -6.77 11.30 -6.64
C PRO A 9 -7.10 12.78 -6.76
N ARG A 10 -8.22 13.10 -7.44
CA ARG A 10 -8.75 14.47 -7.50
C ARG A 10 -9.43 14.86 -6.17
N ALA A 11 -9.58 16.16 -5.94
CA ALA A 11 -10.32 16.65 -4.77
C ALA A 11 -11.76 16.11 -4.78
N GLY A 12 -12.20 15.53 -3.67
CA GLY A 12 -13.55 14.96 -3.52
C GLY A 12 -13.79 13.61 -4.21
N GLU A 13 -12.76 12.99 -4.78
CA GLU A 13 -12.90 11.75 -5.57
C GLU A 13 -12.82 10.47 -4.71
N LEU A 14 -12.22 10.56 -3.52
CA LEU A 14 -12.03 9.42 -2.62
C LEU A 14 -13.31 9.14 -1.83
N CYS A 15 -13.67 7.87 -1.72
CA CYS A 15 -14.88 7.42 -1.04
C CYS A 15 -14.67 7.32 0.48
N ALA A 16 -14.19 6.18 0.94
CA ALA A 16 -13.95 5.90 2.34
C ALA A 16 -12.58 5.22 2.53
N PRO A 17 -11.93 5.42 3.69
CA PRO A 17 -10.70 4.71 4.01
C PRO A 17 -10.99 3.23 4.21
N VAL A 18 -10.21 2.39 3.54
CA VAL A 18 -10.20 0.93 3.70
C VAL A 18 -8.95 0.55 4.48
N ARG A 19 -9.13 -0.36 5.44
CA ARG A 19 -8.05 -0.89 6.27
C ARG A 19 -7.63 -2.27 5.77
N PHE A 20 -6.37 -2.39 5.36
CA PHE A 20 -5.76 -3.64 4.94
C PHE A 20 -4.83 -4.17 6.03
N LEU A 21 -4.86 -5.49 6.26
CA LEU A 21 -3.96 -6.17 7.19
C LEU A 21 -2.95 -7.00 6.40
N LEU A 22 -1.70 -6.54 6.39
CA LEU A 22 -0.60 -7.20 5.70
C LEU A 22 0.08 -8.15 6.68
N ARG A 23 -0.27 -9.44 6.56
CA ARG A 23 0.24 -10.52 7.43
C ARG A 23 1.55 -11.14 6.93
N GLN A 24 1.95 -10.83 5.71
CA GLN A 24 3.18 -11.32 5.08
C GLN A 24 4.14 -10.15 4.87
N ASP A 25 5.44 -10.43 4.89
CA ASP A 25 6.47 -9.42 4.63
C ASP A 25 6.50 -8.98 3.15
N SER A 26 5.85 -9.70 2.25
CA SER A 26 5.62 -9.30 0.86
C SER A 26 4.27 -9.80 0.40
N VAL A 27 3.45 -8.91 -0.17
CA VAL A 27 2.11 -9.25 -0.68
C VAL A 27 1.80 -8.46 -1.93
N VAL A 28 1.23 -9.13 -2.93
CA VAL A 28 0.61 -8.47 -4.09
C VAL A 28 -0.87 -8.31 -3.80
N MET A 29 -1.39 -7.12 -4.04
CA MET A 29 -2.80 -6.81 -3.82
C MET A 29 -3.30 -5.80 -4.85
N GLU A 30 -4.60 -5.77 -5.04
CA GLU A 30 -5.26 -4.83 -5.94
C GLU A 30 -5.66 -3.55 -5.18
N LEU A 31 -5.42 -2.41 -5.80
CA LEU A 31 -5.97 -1.12 -5.41
C LEU A 31 -6.65 -0.46 -6.62
N THR A 32 -7.48 0.54 -6.38
CA THR A 32 -7.94 1.40 -7.48
C THR A 32 -6.78 2.24 -8.00
N ALA A 33 -6.76 2.49 -9.31
CA ALA A 33 -5.71 3.29 -9.97
C ALA A 33 -5.51 4.67 -9.31
N ARG A 34 -6.58 5.20 -8.72
CA ARG A 34 -6.57 6.41 -7.90
C ARG A 34 -6.80 6.04 -6.45
N HIS A 35 -5.77 6.22 -5.66
CA HIS A 35 -5.79 5.90 -4.23
C HIS A 35 -4.82 6.81 -3.47
N ARG A 36 -4.99 6.83 -2.15
CA ARG A 36 -4.11 7.53 -1.23
C ARG A 36 -3.92 6.70 0.04
N ILE A 37 -2.70 6.24 0.26
CA ILE A 37 -2.28 5.57 1.48
C ILE A 37 -2.03 6.64 2.54
N THR A 38 -2.80 6.62 3.61
CA THR A 38 -2.78 7.68 4.64
C THR A 38 -1.97 7.30 5.87
N SER A 39 -1.91 6.01 6.20
CA SER A 39 -1.11 5.51 7.32
C SER A 39 -0.68 4.06 7.14
N VAL A 40 0.43 3.73 7.79
CA VAL A 40 0.91 2.37 8.02
C VAL A 40 1.34 2.26 9.47
N GLU A 41 0.84 1.24 10.17
CA GLU A 41 1.08 1.04 11.60
C GLU A 41 1.22 -0.46 11.88
N TRP A 42 2.05 -0.84 12.85
CA TRP A 42 2.06 -2.21 13.34
C TRP A 42 0.87 -2.42 14.28
N ASP A 43 -0.01 -3.36 13.95
CA ASP A 43 -1.07 -3.80 14.84
C ASP A 43 -0.59 -5.02 15.63
N GLY A 44 -0.37 -4.81 16.93
CA GLY A 44 0.07 -5.87 17.83
C GLY A 44 -1.00 -6.90 18.18
N GLY A 45 -2.29 -6.57 18.04
CA GLY A 45 -3.38 -7.53 18.26
C GLY A 45 -3.58 -8.45 17.06
N GLU A 46 -3.45 -7.90 15.85
CA GLU A 46 -3.58 -8.64 14.59
C GLU A 46 -2.26 -9.29 14.13
N HIS A 47 -1.13 -8.95 14.78
CA HIS A 47 0.23 -9.34 14.37
C HIS A 47 0.50 -9.03 12.90
N ALA A 48 0.11 -7.84 12.45
CA ALA A 48 0.13 -7.45 11.05
C ALA A 48 0.44 -5.96 10.87
N VAL A 49 0.92 -5.57 9.69
CA VAL A 49 0.93 -4.14 9.32
C VAL A 49 -0.48 -3.74 8.90
N ALA A 50 -1.07 -2.80 9.63
CA ALA A 50 -2.31 -2.14 9.26
C ALA A 50 -2.00 -0.98 8.32
N MET A 51 -2.47 -1.06 7.08
CA MET A 51 -2.36 -0.01 6.09
C MET A 51 -3.74 0.60 5.84
N VAL A 52 -3.88 1.91 5.98
CA VAL A 52 -5.12 2.63 5.68
C VAL A 52 -5.00 3.32 4.34
N VAL A 53 -5.94 3.03 3.46
CA VAL A 53 -5.95 3.54 2.08
C VAL A 53 -7.31 4.12 1.76
N GLU A 54 -7.33 5.39 1.40
CA GLU A 54 -8.48 6.01 0.75
C GLU A 54 -8.49 5.60 -0.72
N ILE A 55 -9.59 5.04 -1.20
CA ILE A 55 -9.75 4.59 -2.60
C ILE A 55 -10.95 5.27 -3.27
N THR A 56 -10.90 5.36 -4.59
CA THR A 56 -12.09 5.68 -5.41
C THR A 56 -13.05 4.49 -5.43
N ASP A 57 -14.27 4.66 -5.93
CA ASP A 57 -15.26 3.57 -6.04
C ASP A 57 -14.72 2.39 -6.87
N PRO A 58 -14.51 1.19 -6.26
CA PRO A 58 -13.99 0.02 -6.96
C PRO A 58 -14.89 -0.49 -8.08
N GLN A 59 -16.18 -0.16 -8.07
CA GLN A 59 -17.12 -0.58 -9.12
C GLN A 59 -16.91 0.18 -10.43
N THR A 60 -16.31 1.37 -10.37
CA THR A 60 -16.15 2.26 -11.53
C THR A 60 -14.68 2.59 -11.82
N ALA A 61 -13.81 2.46 -10.83
CA ALA A 61 -12.38 2.70 -10.97
C ALA A 61 -11.66 1.50 -11.56
N ARG A 62 -10.68 1.78 -12.42
CA ARG A 62 -9.79 0.74 -12.96
C ARG A 62 -8.92 0.15 -11.84
N PRO A 63 -8.83 -1.17 -11.69
CA PRO A 63 -7.94 -1.80 -10.71
C PRO A 63 -6.49 -1.81 -11.21
N VAL A 64 -5.56 -1.79 -10.25
CA VAL A 64 -4.12 -1.88 -10.46
C VAL A 64 -3.49 -2.83 -9.45
N ASP A 65 -2.48 -3.57 -9.88
CA ASP A 65 -1.68 -4.41 -9.01
C ASP A 65 -0.57 -3.58 -8.34
N VAL A 66 -0.45 -3.74 -7.03
CA VAL A 66 0.64 -3.20 -6.24
C VAL A 66 1.27 -4.30 -5.39
N ARG A 67 2.59 -4.25 -5.22
CA ARG A 67 3.30 -5.05 -4.23
C ARG A 67 3.60 -4.19 -3.02
N ILE A 68 3.27 -4.69 -1.82
CA ILE A 68 3.70 -4.09 -0.56
C ILE A 68 4.71 -5.01 0.09
N ASP A 69 5.87 -4.46 0.41
CA ASP A 69 6.99 -5.14 1.05
C ASP A 69 7.25 -4.50 2.43
N VAL A 70 7.51 -5.33 3.45
CA VAL A 70 7.93 -4.93 4.79
C VAL A 70 9.37 -5.40 4.96
N VAL A 71 10.30 -4.44 4.92
CA VAL A 71 11.75 -4.73 4.91
C VAL A 71 12.42 -4.11 6.12
N ALA A 72 13.59 -4.61 6.50
CA ALA A 72 14.39 -3.97 7.55
C ALA A 72 14.62 -2.49 7.21
N ALA A 73 14.50 -1.61 8.20
CA ALA A 73 14.63 -0.17 7.95
C ALA A 73 15.98 0.17 7.30
N GLY A 74 15.95 0.97 6.23
CA GLY A 74 17.14 1.35 5.46
C GLY A 74 17.66 0.28 4.49
N ALA A 75 16.96 -0.85 4.33
CA ALA A 75 17.28 -1.79 3.26
C ALA A 75 17.11 -1.13 1.88
N VAL A 76 18.02 -1.46 0.95
CA VAL A 76 17.95 -0.98 -0.43
C VAL A 76 16.74 -1.65 -1.11
N PRO A 77 15.80 -0.87 -1.70
CA PRO A 77 14.68 -1.45 -2.42
C PRO A 77 15.18 -2.31 -3.59
N ALA A 78 14.55 -3.48 -3.80
CA ALA A 78 14.88 -4.34 -4.92
C ALA A 78 14.44 -3.75 -6.27
N ASP A 79 13.48 -2.82 -6.26
CA ASP A 79 12.89 -2.20 -7.45
C ASP A 79 13.09 -0.68 -7.41
N THR A 80 13.51 -0.06 -8.51
CA THR A 80 13.72 1.39 -8.59
C THR A 80 12.41 2.19 -8.61
N ARG A 81 11.28 1.54 -8.89
CA ARG A 81 9.93 2.12 -8.80
C ARG A 81 9.33 2.00 -7.39
N ALA A 82 10.04 1.37 -6.47
CA ALA A 82 9.62 1.24 -5.09
C ALA A 82 9.56 2.59 -4.40
N THR A 83 8.46 2.84 -3.70
CA THR A 83 8.21 4.06 -2.94
C THR A 83 8.05 3.70 -1.47
N LYS A 84 8.80 4.37 -0.59
CA LYS A 84 8.60 4.21 0.86
C LYS A 84 7.27 4.85 1.27
N ILE A 85 6.40 4.04 1.86
CA ILE A 85 5.10 4.46 2.38
C ILE A 85 5.27 5.01 3.81
N GLY A 86 6.07 4.32 4.62
CA GLY A 86 6.32 4.71 6.01
C GLY A 86 7.28 3.74 6.71
N THR A 87 7.39 3.91 8.02
CA THR A 87 8.18 3.04 8.90
C THR A 87 7.29 2.58 10.04
N VAL A 88 7.31 1.30 10.36
CA VAL A 88 6.58 0.68 11.47
C VAL A 88 7.57 0.09 12.47
N THR A 89 7.15 -0.06 13.72
CA THR A 89 7.94 -0.74 14.75
C THR A 89 7.27 -2.07 15.09
N ARG A 90 7.93 -3.18 14.76
CA ARG A 90 7.49 -4.55 15.07
C ARG A 90 8.46 -5.14 16.08
N ASP A 91 7.95 -5.56 17.24
CA ASP A 91 8.76 -6.16 18.31
C ASP A 91 9.96 -5.29 18.72
N GLY A 92 9.77 -3.97 18.76
CA GLY A 92 10.82 -2.99 19.09
C GLY A 92 11.86 -2.75 17.98
N ARG A 93 11.69 -3.36 16.80
CA ARG A 93 12.58 -3.20 15.65
C ARG A 93 11.90 -2.38 14.55
N PRO A 94 12.61 -1.42 13.92
CA PRO A 94 12.05 -0.61 12.84
C PRO A 94 12.08 -1.37 11.51
N TYR A 95 10.98 -1.28 10.77
CA TYR A 95 10.81 -1.82 9.42
C TYR A 95 10.25 -0.74 8.51
N ASP A 96 10.72 -0.70 7.26
CA ASP A 96 10.17 0.17 6.23
C ASP A 96 9.08 -0.57 5.46
N VAL A 97 7.95 0.11 5.26
CA VAL A 97 6.86 -0.35 4.41
C VAL A 97 7.03 0.30 3.04
N ILE A 98 7.19 -0.52 2.03
CA ILE A 98 7.55 -0.13 0.67
C ILE A 98 6.43 -0.57 -0.27
N GLY A 99 5.96 0.32 -1.13
CA GLY A 99 4.98 0.02 -2.17
C GLY A 99 5.59 0.08 -3.56
N THR A 100 5.23 -0.86 -4.43
CA THR A 100 5.67 -0.90 -5.83
C THR A 100 4.45 -1.08 -6.73
N TYR A 101 4.26 -0.18 -7.70
CA TYR A 101 3.25 -0.36 -8.74
C TYR A 101 3.69 -1.40 -9.75
N LEU A 102 2.88 -2.44 -9.95
CA LEU A 102 3.17 -3.54 -10.86
C LEU A 102 2.49 -3.38 -12.22
N GLY A 103 1.35 -2.69 -12.27
CA GLY A 103 0.64 -2.51 -13.52
C GLY A 103 -0.86 -2.40 -13.32
N VAL A 104 -1.55 -2.32 -14.44
CA VAL A 104 -3.01 -2.51 -14.51
C VAL A 104 -3.27 -4.01 -14.43
N VAL A 105 -4.33 -4.40 -13.74
CA VAL A 105 -4.73 -5.81 -13.70
C VAL A 105 -5.00 -6.23 -15.14
N ALA A 106 -4.22 -7.19 -15.64
CA ALA A 106 -4.47 -7.78 -16.93
C ALA A 106 -5.66 -8.73 -16.74
N ASP A 107 -6.82 -8.34 -17.27
CA ASP A 107 -7.90 -9.28 -17.52
C ASP A 107 -7.33 -10.30 -18.53
N GLU A 108 -6.86 -11.44 -18.03
CA GLU A 108 -6.48 -12.57 -18.90
C GLU A 108 -7.79 -13.07 -19.55
N ASN A 109 -8.00 -12.66 -20.79
CA ASN A 109 -9.07 -13.15 -21.67
C ASN A 109 -8.69 -14.47 -22.33
#